data_AF-A0A7W7SRJ3-F1
#
_entry.id   AF-A0A7W7SRJ3-F1
#
_cell.length_a   1.000
_cell.length_b   1.000
_cell.length_c   1.000
_cell.angle_alpha   90.00
_cell.angle_beta   90.00
_cell.angle_gamma   90.00
#
_symmetry.space_group_name_H-M   'P 1'
#
loop_
_entity.id
_entity.type
_entity.pdbx_description
1 polymer ?
#
loop_
_entity_poly.entity_id
_entity_poly.type
_entity_poly.pdbx_seq_one_letter_code
_entity_poly.pdbx_strand_id
1 'polypeptide(L)' 'MRRPSQPLWYTLLAVVVSVLVTAAAALVIADRAARESERRWCDVITTMDEAYRVAPPQTEIGQRLARDLAALREDFDCP' A
#
# COMPACT_ATOMS: atom_id res chain seq x y z
N MET A 1 19.55 -14.42 47.42
CA MET A 1 19.59 -13.65 46.16
C MET A 1 18.55 -12.54 46.20
N ARG A 2 18.93 -11.32 46.61
CA ARG A 2 18.07 -10.13 46.51
C ARG A 2 18.10 -9.67 45.07
N ARG A 3 17.00 -9.83 44.33
CA ARG A 3 16.82 -9.15 43.04
C ARG A 3 16.87 -7.65 43.32
N PRO A 4 17.78 -6.87 42.72
CA PRO A 4 17.75 -5.43 42.86
C PRO A 4 16.40 -4.95 42.33
N SER A 5 15.69 -4.15 43.13
CA SER A 5 14.46 -3.49 42.74
C SER A 5 14.77 -2.55 41.59
N GLN A 6 14.65 -3.03 40.35
CA GLN A 6 14.67 -2.16 39.19
C GLN A 6 13.55 -1.13 39.41
N PRO A 7 13.88 0.18 39.41
CA PRO A 7 12.88 1.17 39.75
C PRO A 7 11.77 1.12 38.69
N LEU A 8 10.54 1.04 39.17
CA LEU A 8 9.30 0.70 38.46
C LEU A 8 9.05 1.55 37.19
N TRP A 9 9.72 2.69 37.08
CA TRP A 9 9.71 3.53 35.88
C TRP A 9 10.43 2.91 34.68
N TYR A 10 11.48 2.10 34.86
CA TYR A 10 12.16 1.44 33.74
C TYR A 10 11.24 0.41 33.07
N THR A 11 10.45 -0.33 33.86
CA THR A 11 9.50 -1.29 33.31
C THR A 11 8.39 -0.57 32.54
N LEU A 12 7.90 0.57 33.04
CA LEU A 12 6.92 1.39 32.33
C LEU A 12 7.51 1.94 31.01
N LEU A 13 8.74 2.44 31.06
CA LEU A 13 9.42 2.96 29.88
C LEU A 13 9.67 1.86 28.84
N ALA A 14 10.10 0.67 29.27
CA ALA A 14 10.26 -0.48 28.39
C ALA A 14 8.94 -0.89 27.72
N VAL A 15 7.82 -0.89 28.45
CA VAL A 15 6.50 -1.17 27.88
C VAL A 15 6.10 -0.11 26.86
N VAL A 16 6.23 1.18 27.19
CA VAL A 16 5.91 2.28 26.27
C VAL A 16 6.75 2.19 24.99
N VAL A 17 8.06 1.98 25.12
CA VAL A 17 8.95 1.81 23.97
C VAL A 17 8.56 0.58 23.15
N SER A 18 8.22 -0.54 23.78
CA SER A 18 7.79 -1.73 23.06
C SER A 18 6.52 -1.48 22.23
N VAL A 19 5.54 -0.75 22.77
CA VAL A 19 4.31 -0.38 22.05
C VAL A 19 4.59 0.59 20.91
N LEU A 20 5.48 1.56 21.11
CA LEU A 20 5.87 2.48 20.04
C LEU A 20 6.59 1.77 18.90
N VAL A 21 7.47 0.83 19.23
CA VAL A 21 8.19 0.03 18.23
C VAL A 21 7.24 -0.85 17.43
N THR A 22 6.29 -1.54 18.09
CA THR A 22 5.32 -2.38 17.38
C THR A 22 4.38 -1.57 16.51
N ALA A 23 3.91 -0.40 16.99
CA ALA A 23 3.08 0.50 16.20
C ALA A 23 3.83 1.04 14.97
N ALA A 24 5.07 1.49 15.14
CA ALA A 24 5.89 1.96 14.03
C ALA A 24 6.16 0.84 13.00
N ALA A 25 6.47 -0.37 13.46
CA ALA A 25 6.66 -1.52 12.58
C ALA A 25 5.39 -1.83 11.77
N ALA A 26 4.21 -1.81 12.42
CA ALA A 26 2.93 -2.03 11.75
C ALA A 26 2.67 -1.00 10.64
N LEU A 27 2.94 0.29 10.90
CA LEU A 27 2.79 1.36 9.90
C LEU A 27 3.73 1.16 8.72
N VAL A 28 5.00 0.80 8.96
CA VAL A 28 5.97 0.53 7.89
C VAL A 28 5.56 -0.67 7.04
N ILE A 29 5.05 -1.74 7.66
CA ILE A 29 4.56 -2.92 6.94
C ILE A 29 3.34 -2.56 6.09
N ALA A 30 2.39 -1.80 6.65
CA ALA A 30 1.20 -1.35 5.94
C ALA A 30 1.56 -0.46 4.74
N ASP A 31 2.46 0.50 4.90
CA ASP A 31 2.94 1.36 3.81
C ASP A 31 3.61 0.54 2.69
N ARG A 32 4.47 -0.43 3.06
CA ARG A 32 5.08 -1.32 2.06
C ARG A 32 4.05 -2.17 1.32
N ALA A 33 3.08 -2.73 2.04
CA ALA A 33 2.02 -3.55 1.44
C ALA A 33 1.10 -2.70 0.53
N ALA A 34 0.85 -1.45 0.90
CA ALA A 34 0.11 -0.49 0.07
C ALA A 34 0.86 -0.21 -1.23
N ARG A 35 2.15 0.16 -1.15
CA ARG A 35 2.99 0.42 -2.35
C ARG A 35 3.13 -0.81 -3.24
N GLU A 36 3.23 -2.00 -2.67
CA GLU A 36 3.29 -3.23 -3.48
C GLU A 36 1.97 -3.51 -4.18
N SER A 37 0.84 -3.27 -3.50
CA SER A 37 -0.49 -3.36 -4.10
C SER A 37 -0.67 -2.34 -5.21
N GLU A 38 -0.30 -1.07 -5.00
CA GLU A 38 -0.33 -0.01 -6.01
C GLU A 38 0.47 -0.39 -7.27
N ARG A 39 1.68 -0.92 -7.11
CA ARG A 39 2.49 -1.38 -8.25
C ARG A 39 1.81 -2.48 -9.05
N ARG A 40 1.19 -3.45 -8.36
CA ARG A 40 0.43 -4.53 -9.04
C ARG A 40 -0.79 -4.00 -9.76
N TRP A 41 -1.50 -3.03 -9.17
CA TRP A 41 -2.62 -2.37 -9.83
C TRP A 41 -2.17 -1.59 -11.06
N CYS A 42 -1.08 -0.83 -10.96
CA CYS A 42 -0.51 -0.13 -12.10
C CYS A 42 -0.18 -1.10 -13.24
N ASP A 43 0.49 -2.21 -12.96
CA ASP A 43 0.83 -3.21 -14.00
C ASP A 43 -0.42 -3.72 -14.75
N VAL A 44 -1.51 -4.00 -14.02
CA VAL A 44 -2.79 -4.41 -14.61
C VAL A 44 -3.40 -3.29 -15.45
N ILE A 45 -3.50 -2.07 -14.90
CA ILE A 45 -4.11 -0.92 -15.57
C ILE A 45 -3.34 -0.58 -16.84
N THR A 46 -2.01 -0.49 -16.77
CA THR A 46 -1.16 -0.17 -17.93
C THR A 46 -1.24 -1.24 -19.00
N THR A 47 -1.29 -2.52 -18.61
CA THR A 47 -1.43 -3.62 -19.56
C THR A 47 -2.78 -3.59 -20.28
N MET A 48 -3.87 -3.31 -19.56
CA MET A 48 -5.20 -3.21 -20.17
C MET A 48 -5.35 -1.96 -21.05
N ASP A 49 -4.83 -0.81 -20.62
CA ASP A 49 -4.82 0.42 -21.41
C ASP A 49 -4.04 0.21 -22.73
N GLU A 50 -2.86 -0.41 -22.66
CA GLU A 50 -2.06 -0.72 -23.84
C GLU A 50 -2.77 -1.72 -24.77
N ALA A 51 -3.45 -2.73 -24.22
CA ALA A 51 -4.28 -3.64 -25.01
C ALA A 51 -5.37 -2.91 -25.79
N TYR A 52 -6.02 -1.91 -25.18
CA TYR A 52 -7.02 -1.09 -25.85
C TYR A 52 -6.45 -0.09 -26.87
N ARG A 53 -5.19 0.31 -26.76
CA ARG A 53 -4.50 1.07 -27.81
C ARG A 53 -4.26 0.23 -29.06
N VAL A 54 -3.83 -1.02 -28.87
CA VAL A 54 -3.57 -1.95 -29.98
C VAL A 54 -4.88 -2.42 -30.61
N ALA A 55 -5.88 -2.74 -29.80
CA ALA A 55 -7.19 -3.21 -30.23
C ALA A 55 -8.30 -2.33 -29.61
N PRO A 56 -8.70 -1.25 -30.32
CA PRO A 56 -9.71 -0.32 -29.82
C PRO A 56 -11.03 -1.02 -29.50
N PRO A 57 -11.69 -0.66 -28.38
CA PRO A 57 -12.96 -1.27 -28.00
C PRO A 57 -14.06 -0.91 -29.01
N GLN A 58 -14.71 -1.94 -29.55
CA GLN A 58 -15.80 -1.78 -30.54
C GLN A 58 -17.19 -1.73 -29.89
N THR A 59 -17.30 -1.99 -28.59
CA THR A 59 -18.55 -1.95 -27.84
C THR A 59 -18.62 -0.74 -26.93
N GLU A 60 -19.82 -0.24 -26.65
CA GLU A 60 -20.02 0.90 -25.74
C GLU A 60 -19.47 0.61 -24.33
N ILE A 61 -19.62 -0.63 -23.86
CA ILE A 61 -19.06 -1.08 -22.58
C ILE A 61 -17.53 -1.02 -22.61
N GLY A 62 -16.89 -1.49 -23.68
CA GLY A 62 -15.44 -1.43 -23.81
C GLY A 62 -14.91 0.01 -23.87
N GLN A 63 -15.65 0.94 -24.49
CA GLN A 63 -15.27 2.36 -24.51
C GLN A 63 -15.41 3.03 -23.15
N ARG A 64 -16.39 2.64 -22.33
CA ARG A 64 -16.44 3.07 -20.92
C ARG A 64 -15.25 2.50 -20.15
N LEU A 65 -14.98 1.21 -20.28
CA LEU A 65 -13.88 0.57 -19.58
C LEU A 65 -12.52 1.19 -19.92
N ALA A 66 -12.27 1.51 -21.20
CA ALA A 66 -11.05 2.19 -21.62
C ALA A 66 -10.91 3.60 -21.01
N ARG A 67 -12.00 4.36 -20.90
CA ARG A 67 -12.00 5.66 -20.22
C ARG A 67 -11.76 5.53 -18.72
N ASP A 68 -12.40 4.56 -18.08
CA ASP A 68 -12.25 4.31 -16.65
C ASP A 68 -10.80 3.87 -16.34
N LEU A 69 -10.19 3.03 -17.19
CA LEU A 69 -8.78 2.65 -17.08
C LEU A 69 -7.82 3.83 -17.26
N ALA A 70 -8.10 4.73 -18.22
CA ALA A 70 -7.30 5.93 -18.41
C ALA A 70 -7.37 6.86 -17.18
N ALA A 71 -8.55 7.03 -16.59
CA ALA A 71 -8.73 7.81 -15.36
C ALA A 71 -8.02 7.15 -14.17
N LEU A 72 -8.14 5.82 -14.01
CA LEU A 72 -7.42 5.06 -13.00
C LEU A 72 -5.90 5.21 -13.13
N ARG A 73 -5.36 5.28 -14.35
CA ARG A 73 -3.92 5.50 -14.57
C ARG A 73 -3.46 6.85 -14.02
N GLU A 74 -4.26 7.90 -14.19
CA GLU A 74 -3.99 9.24 -13.66
C GLU A 74 -4.12 9.26 -12.12
N ASP A 75 -5.16 8.65 -11.56
CA ASP A 75 -5.41 8.62 -10.11
C ASP A 75 -4.33 7.87 -9.34
N PHE A 76 -3.81 6.77 -9.90
CA PHE A 76 -2.73 5.98 -9.30
C PHE A 76 -1.32 6.49 -9.66
N ASP A 77 -1.21 7.57 -10.45
CA ASP A 77 0.06 8.11 -10.96
C ASP A 77 0.97 7.02 -11.57
N CYS A 78 0.36 6.11 -12.33
CA CYS A 78 1.05 4.98 -12.92
C CYS A 78 1.90 5.44 -14.12
N PRO A 79 3.15 4.96 -14.26
CA PRO A 79 4.04 5.32 -15.37
C PRO A 79 3.50 4.86 -16.74
#